data_AF-A0A7C2FVE0-F1
#
_entry.id   AF-A0A7C2FVE0-F1
#
_cell.length_a   1.000
_cell.length_b   1.000
_cell.length_c   1.000
_cell.angle_alpha   90.00
_cell.angle_beta   90.00
_cell.angle_gamma   90.00
#
_symmetry.space_group_name_H-M   'P 1'
#
loop_
_entity.id
_entity.type
_entity.pdbx_description
1 polymer ?
#
loop_
_entity_poly.entity_id
_entity_poly.type
_entity_poly.pdbx_seq_one_letter_code
_entity_poly.pdbx_strand_id
1 'polypeptide(L)' 'MADATIETTKAPEAGHFHRWRIEEPNGPTSRGVCKVCGAEKQFKNWLAEGDFITNEEHRAMASAA' A
#
# COMPACT_ATOMS: atom_id res chain seq x y z
N MET A 1 14.82 27.95 -15.98
CA MET A 1 14.35 27.42 -14.68
C MET A 1 14.54 25.91 -14.74
N ALA A 2 15.63 25.38 -14.19
CA ALA A 2 15.91 23.95 -14.23
C ALA A 2 15.18 23.29 -13.06
N ASP A 3 14.09 22.59 -13.36
CA ASP A 3 13.34 21.80 -12.39
C ASP A 3 14.13 20.52 -12.10
N ALA A 4 14.48 20.31 -10.83
CA ALA A 4 15.38 19.26 -10.40
C ALA A 4 14.68 17.89 -10.43
N THR A 5 15.03 17.07 -11.41
CA THR A 5 14.67 15.65 -11.46
C THR A 5 15.32 14.91 -10.30
N ILE A 6 14.52 14.44 -9.34
CA ILE A 6 14.96 13.52 -8.29
C ILE A 6 14.61 12.10 -8.73
N GLU A 7 15.51 11.48 -9.51
CA GLU A 7 15.47 10.04 -9.80
C GLU A 7 16.06 9.27 -8.61
N THR A 8 15.18 8.85 -7.68
CA THR A 8 15.56 7.95 -6.59
C THR A 8 15.42 6.49 -7.01
N THR A 9 16.36 5.99 -7.81
CA THR A 9 16.48 4.55 -8.09
C THR A 9 17.07 3.85 -6.88
N LYS A 10 16.22 3.49 -5.91
CA LYS A 10 16.63 2.73 -4.72
C LYS A 10 16.36 1.23 -4.96
N ALA A 11 17.42 0.45 -4.86
CA ALA A 11 17.38 -1.02 -4.99
C ALA A 11 16.34 -1.65 -4.03
N PRO A 12 15.72 -2.77 -4.40
CA PRO A 12 14.71 -3.43 -3.56
C PRO A 12 15.39 -4.10 -2.36
N GLU A 13 15.55 -3.35 -1.28
CA GLU A 13 15.82 -3.90 0.04
C GLU A 13 14.58 -4.71 0.47
N ALA A 14 14.69 -6.03 0.44
CA ALA A 14 13.58 -6.98 0.61
C ALA A 14 12.98 -7.05 2.04
N GLY A 15 13.13 -6.01 2.86
CA GLY A 15 12.71 -5.98 4.25
C GLY A 15 12.25 -4.61 4.76
N HIS A 16 11.63 -3.79 3.92
CA HIS A 16 11.11 -2.48 4.33
C HIS A 16 9.57 -2.42 4.30
N PHE A 17 9.01 -1.47 5.05
CA PHE A 17 7.58 -1.17 5.01
C PHE A 17 7.23 -0.43 3.72
N HIS A 18 6.38 -1.03 2.89
CA HIS A 18 5.96 -0.41 1.65
C HIS A 18 5.02 0.78 1.90
N ARG A 19 5.45 1.97 1.47
CA ARG A 19 4.61 3.17 1.42
C ARG A 19 4.00 3.32 0.03
N TRP A 20 2.78 2.82 -0.13
CA TRP A 20 2.07 2.80 -1.40
C TRP A 20 1.51 4.18 -1.78
N ARG A 21 1.76 4.60 -3.02
CA ARG A 21 1.03 5.67 -3.71
C ARG A 21 0.01 5.01 -4.62
N ILE A 22 -1.26 5.07 -4.26
CA ILE A 22 -2.38 4.49 -5.01
C ILE A 22 -2.91 5.57 -5.97
N GLU A 23 -3.13 5.19 -7.23
CA GLU A 23 -3.72 6.09 -8.23
C GLU A 23 -5.20 6.38 -7.95
N GLU A 24 -5.74 7.38 -8.63
CA GLU A 24 -7.15 7.73 -8.52
C GLU A 24 -8.04 6.51 -8.87
N PRO A 25 -9.19 6.37 -8.21
CA PRO A 25 -10.08 5.24 -8.47
C PRO A 25 -10.66 5.32 -9.88
N ASN A 26 -10.19 4.43 -10.76
CA ASN A 26 -10.71 4.28 -12.12
C ASN A 26 -11.21 2.85 -12.38
N GLY A 27 -12.21 2.43 -11.59
CA GLY A 27 -12.82 1.11 -11.69
C GLY A 27 -12.71 0.28 -10.40
N PRO A 28 -12.81 -1.06 -10.49
CA PRO A 28 -12.87 -1.95 -9.32
C PRO A 28 -11.53 -2.08 -8.58
N THR A 29 -10.42 -1.83 -9.28
CA THR A 29 -9.08 -1.84 -8.69
C THR A 29 -8.30 -0.61 -9.14
N SER A 30 -7.40 -0.15 -8.27
CA SER A 30 -6.40 0.87 -8.57
C SER A 30 -5.01 0.30 -8.39
N ARG A 31 -4.09 0.71 -9.24
CA ARG A 31 -2.69 0.32 -9.10
C ARG A 31 -2.00 1.24 -8.09
N GLY A 32 -1.23 0.63 -7.20
CA GLY A 32 -0.39 1.31 -6.23
C GLY A 32 1.08 1.01 -6.47
N VAL A 33 1.91 2.04 -6.34
CA VAL A 33 3.36 1.93 -6.49
C VAL A 33 4.03 2.30 -5.17
N CYS A 34 4.95 1.46 -4.69
CA CYS A 34 5.73 1.75 -3.49
C CYS A 34 6.67 2.91 -3.77
N LYS A 35 6.59 3.98 -2.96
CA LYS A 35 7.48 5.15 -3.08
C LYS A 35 8.95 4.84 -2.78
N VAL A 36 9.24 3.73 -2.11
CA VAL A 36 10.58 3.38 -1.64
C VAL A 36 11.30 2.46 -2.62
N CYS A 37 10.64 1.40 -3.09
CA CYS A 37 11.26 0.38 -3.95
C CYS A 37 10.65 0.27 -5.36
N GLY A 38 9.61 1.05 -5.66
CA GLY A 38 8.93 0.98 -6.95
C GLY A 38 8.08 -0.26 -7.20
N ALA A 39 7.93 -1.17 -6.22
CA ALA A 39 7.04 -2.33 -6.36
C ALA A 39 5.62 -1.89 -6.72
N GLU A 40 4.94 -2.65 -7.58
CA GLU A 40 3.57 -2.40 -7.99
C GLU A 40 2.62 -3.43 -7.36
N LYS A 41 1.45 -2.98 -6.87
CA LYS A 41 0.40 -3.83 -6.30
C LYS A 41 -0.98 -3.29 -6.65
N GLN A 42 -1.94 -4.17 -6.92
CA GLN A 42 -3.34 -3.77 -7.15
C GLN A 42 -4.09 -3.70 -5.81
N PHE A 43 -4.85 -2.62 -5.64
CA PHE A 43 -5.72 -2.36 -4.50
C PHE A 43 -7.16 -2.38 -4.97
N LYS A 44 -8.05 -3.00 -4.20
CA LYS A 44 -9.49 -2.99 -4.50
C LYS A 44 -10.07 -1.66 -4.04
N ASN A 45 -10.91 -1.06 -4.86
CA ASN A 45 -11.59 0.21 -4.56
C ASN A 45 -12.92 0.01 -3.83
N TRP A 46 -13.20 -1.23 -3.43
CA TRP A 46 -14.41 -1.66 -2.76
C TRP A 46 -14.04 -2.64 -1.64
N LEU A 47 -14.88 -2.68 -0.61
CA LEU A 47 -14.77 -3.62 0.50
C LEU A 47 -15.74 -4.77 0.27
N ALA A 48 -15.31 -5.99 0.55
CA ALA A 48 -16.18 -7.17 0.53
C ALA A 48 -16.86 -7.35 1.88
N GLU A 49 -17.96 -8.10 1.92
CA GLU A 49 -18.53 -8.60 3.17
C GLU A 49 -17.46 -9.47 3.87
N GLY A 50 -17.03 -9.06 5.06
CA GLY A 50 -15.94 -9.71 5.81
C GLY A 50 -14.56 -9.02 5.74
N ASP A 51 -14.42 -7.91 5.00
CA ASP A 51 -13.17 -7.10 5.03
C ASP A 51 -13.09 -6.20 6.29
N PHE A 52 -14.18 -6.10 7.05
CA PHE A 52 -14.24 -5.40 8.33
C PHE A 52 -13.77 -6.32 9.45
N ILE A 53 -12.73 -5.91 10.17
CA ILE A 53 -12.36 -6.54 11.45
C ILE A 53 -13.02 -5.72 12.55
N THR A 54 -13.86 -6.34 13.37
CA THR A 54 -14.46 -5.64 14.52
C THR A 54 -13.39 -5.30 15.57
N ASN A 55 -13.65 -4.28 16.40
CA ASN A 55 -12.74 -3.89 17.48
C ASN A 55 -12.44 -5.06 18.45
N GLU A 56 -13.40 -5.99 18.60
CA GLU A 56 -13.23 -7.19 19.41
C GLU A 56 -12.25 -8.17 18.79
N GLU A 57 -12.40 -8.47 17.50
CA GLU A 57 -11.47 -9.32 16.75
C GLU A 57 -10.05 -8.73 16.71
N HIS A 58 -9.92 -7.41 16.54
CA HIS A 58 -8.61 -6.74 16.58
C HIS A 58 -7.92 -6.90 17.94
N ARG A 59 -8.68 -6.78 19.04
CA ARG A 59 -8.16 -6.98 20.40
C ARG A 59 -7.76 -8.44 20.64
N ALA A 60 -8.55 -9.40 20.17
CA ALA A 60 -8.27 -10.83 20.33
C ALA A 60 -6.97 -11.25 19.62
N MET A 61 -6.73 -10.75 18.40
CA MET A 61 -5.50 -11.02 17.64
C MET A 61 -4.27 -10.42 18.32
N ALA A 62 -4.39 -9.23 18.92
CA ALA A 62 -3.29 -8.54 19.60
C ALA A 62 -2.88 -9.20 20.93
N SER A 63 -3.77 -9.94 21.58
CA SER A 63 -3.49 -10.65 22.84
C SER A 63 -2.84 -12.04 22.67
N ALA A 64 -2.62 -12.49 21.44
CA ALA A 64 -2.04 -13.81 21.14
C ALA A 64 -0.53 -13.79 20.89
N ALA A 65 0.16 -12.69 21.22
CA ALA A 65 1.62 -12.52 21.13
C ALA A 65 2.23 -12.33 22.54
#